data_AF-A0A2H5R3Z8-F1
#
_entry.id   AF-A0A2H5R3Z8-F1
#
_cell.length_a   1.000
_cell.length_b   1.000
_cell.length_c   1.000
_cell.angle_alpha   90.00
_cell.angle_beta   90.00
_cell.angle_gamma   90.00
#
_symmetry.space_group_name_H-M   'P 1'
#
loop_
_entity.id
_entity.type
_entity.pdbx_description
1 polymer ?
#
loop_
_entity_poly.entity_id
_entity_poly.type
_entity_poly.pdbx_seq_one_letter_code
_entity_poly.pdbx_strand_id
1 'polypeptide(L)'
;MSEVQLYQYHLVVKHWKGNKNANIEQFFNASHFFANHPTLEFFLGIESKNNEDYQVLLLSEDSVKSLHTELENFTSSKLSMIPKFQNVTYKKVKSTFIDSSQAFNKINKEIKKFNKQSKADSKLRKMKEQWEKAQNMVKTKKYFFVAVDVESYERDHSCILEVGWSMFDSKSEKFMDRHFCATEYKHLKNGQFVPDRKDRFNFGETVWESLTNIRGEIIKDLTGENEKGNVVFVGHDVQMDVKYLESMKVNVEEVINPAAYFDTAEMNAARVGKPNQRIGLGKLLDELDIENYCLHNAGNDAHYTLCLFLELCKLPLQSPEESSSD
;
A
#
# COMPACT_ATOMS: atom_id res chain seq x y z
N MET A 1 -35.19 -21.87 -5.26
CA MET A 1 -35.69 -20.61 -4.67
C MET A 1 -35.22 -19.50 -5.58
N SER A 2 -36.12 -18.65 -6.08
CA SER A 2 -35.73 -17.46 -6.84
C SER A 2 -34.73 -16.66 -6.02
N GLU A 3 -33.56 -16.35 -6.57
CA GLU A 3 -32.62 -15.44 -5.90
C GLU A 3 -33.35 -14.14 -5.61
N VAL A 4 -33.46 -13.79 -4.33
CA VAL A 4 -34.03 -12.50 -3.91
C VAL A 4 -33.10 -11.43 -4.44
N GLN A 5 -33.58 -10.60 -5.36
CA GLN A 5 -32.79 -9.48 -5.87
C GLN A 5 -32.60 -8.45 -4.75
N LEU A 6 -31.34 -8.13 -4.48
CA LEU A 6 -30.93 -7.16 -3.46
C LEU A 6 -30.18 -5.99 -4.08
N TYR A 7 -30.35 -4.81 -3.50
CA TYR A 7 -29.72 -3.57 -3.94
C TYR A 7 -28.94 -2.93 -2.80
N GLN A 8 -27.72 -2.45 -3.05
CA GLN A 8 -26.99 -1.70 -2.02
C GLN A 8 -27.70 -0.37 -1.76
N TYR A 9 -28.08 -0.13 -0.50
CA TYR A 9 -28.77 1.08 -0.07
C TYR A 9 -28.04 2.36 -0.52
N HIS A 10 -26.70 2.40 -0.37
CA HIS A 10 -25.93 3.56 -0.80
C HIS A 10 -26.02 3.84 -2.30
N LEU A 11 -26.06 2.79 -3.13
CA LEU A 11 -26.20 2.93 -4.59
C LEU A 11 -27.62 3.38 -4.97
N VAL A 12 -28.65 2.88 -4.28
CA VAL A 12 -30.04 3.34 -4.43
C VAL A 12 -30.15 4.84 -4.15
N VAL A 13 -29.64 5.28 -3.01
CA VAL A 13 -29.65 6.71 -2.64
C VAL A 13 -28.84 7.54 -3.63
N LYS A 14 -27.64 7.09 -4.00
CA LYS A 14 -26.76 7.79 -4.95
C LYS A 14 -27.40 7.94 -6.33
N HIS A 15 -28.08 6.92 -6.83
CA HIS A 15 -28.76 6.92 -8.13
C HIS A 15 -29.78 8.06 -8.20
N TRP A 16 -30.68 8.18 -7.22
CA TRP A 16 -31.69 9.23 -7.25
C TRP A 16 -31.18 10.61 -6.85
N LYS A 17 -30.26 10.72 -5.88
CA LYS A 17 -29.60 12.00 -5.55
C LYS A 17 -28.80 12.58 -6.72
N GLY A 18 -28.38 11.74 -7.68
CA GLY A 18 -27.76 12.17 -8.93
C GLY A 18 -28.59 13.18 -9.75
N ASN A 19 -29.92 13.24 -9.54
CA ASN A 19 -30.80 14.24 -10.16
C ASN A 19 -30.64 15.66 -9.59
N LYS A 20 -29.85 15.84 -8.52
CA LYS A 20 -29.55 17.15 -7.89
C LYS A 20 -30.80 17.98 -7.53
N ASN A 21 -31.83 17.32 -7.01
CA ASN A 21 -33.09 17.94 -6.58
C ASN A 21 -33.13 18.04 -5.05
N ALA A 22 -33.42 19.23 -4.52
CA ALA A 22 -33.47 19.48 -3.07
C ALA A 22 -34.51 18.63 -2.34
N ASN A 23 -35.65 18.33 -2.97
CA ASN A 23 -36.67 17.46 -2.39
C ASN A 23 -36.16 16.01 -2.28
N ILE A 24 -35.36 15.53 -3.23
CA ILE A 24 -34.74 14.20 -3.14
C ILE A 24 -33.71 14.16 -2.01
N GLU A 25 -32.93 15.24 -1.84
CA GLU A 25 -31.99 15.37 -0.71
C GLU A 25 -32.72 15.33 0.63
N GLN A 26 -33.84 16.06 0.74
CA GLN A 26 -34.70 16.08 1.93
C GLN A 26 -35.33 14.71 2.20
N PHE A 27 -35.82 14.02 1.17
CA PHE A 27 -36.43 12.69 1.28
C PHE A 27 -35.47 11.68 1.92
N PHE A 28 -34.21 11.65 1.47
CA PHE A 28 -33.17 10.77 2.01
C PHE A 28 -32.43 11.35 3.22
N ASN A 29 -32.99 12.33 3.93
CA ASN A 29 -32.38 12.85 5.14
C ASN A 29 -32.46 11.80 6.26
N ALA A 30 -31.30 11.23 6.61
CA ALA A 30 -31.19 10.15 7.60
C ALA A 30 -31.81 10.48 8.97
N SER A 31 -31.95 11.77 9.33
CA SER A 31 -32.57 12.20 10.58
C SER A 31 -34.01 11.71 10.71
N HIS A 32 -34.74 11.57 9.60
CA HIS A 32 -36.16 11.22 9.59
C HIS A 32 -36.48 10.07 8.62
N PHE A 33 -35.63 9.79 7.63
CA PHE A 33 -35.85 8.74 6.62
C PHE A 33 -36.21 7.39 7.26
N PHE A 34 -35.38 6.88 8.16
CA PHE A 34 -35.61 5.54 8.72
C PHE A 34 -36.87 5.46 9.61
N ALA A 35 -37.21 6.56 10.30
CA ALA A 35 -38.42 6.63 11.10
C ALA A 35 -39.70 6.73 10.24
N ASN A 36 -39.60 7.39 9.09
CA ASN A 36 -40.72 7.59 8.18
C ASN A 36 -41.01 6.37 7.29
N HIS A 37 -40.10 5.40 7.22
CA HIS A 37 -40.24 4.23 6.35
C HIS A 37 -40.03 2.91 7.13
N PRO A 38 -40.88 2.62 8.15
CA PRO A 38 -40.71 1.46 9.04
C PRO A 38 -40.96 0.10 8.38
N THR A 39 -41.55 0.10 7.18
CA THR A 39 -41.87 -1.11 6.40
C THR A 39 -40.73 -1.55 5.48
N LEU A 40 -39.65 -0.75 5.37
CA LEU A 40 -38.51 -1.12 4.53
C LEU A 40 -37.76 -2.31 5.14
N GLU A 41 -37.47 -3.28 4.28
CA GLU A 41 -36.69 -4.45 4.64
C GLU A 41 -35.21 -4.19 4.33
N PHE A 42 -34.42 -4.03 5.38
CA PHE A 42 -32.97 -3.92 5.27
C PHE A 42 -32.29 -5.25 5.53
N PHE A 43 -31.15 -5.45 4.86
CA PHE A 43 -30.29 -6.60 5.08
C PHE A 43 -28.83 -6.17 5.19
N LEU A 44 -28.05 -6.90 5.98
CA LEU A 44 -26.59 -6.85 5.91
C LEU A 44 -26.11 -8.05 5.11
N GLY A 45 -25.29 -7.82 4.10
CA GLY A 45 -24.67 -8.86 3.30
C GLY A 45 -23.19 -8.58 3.08
N ILE A 46 -22.47 -9.58 2.56
CA ILE A 46 -21.07 -9.46 2.17
C ILE A 46 -20.95 -9.54 0.66
N GLU A 47 -20.42 -8.50 0.04
CA GLU A 47 -19.98 -8.48 -1.35
C GLU A 47 -18.49 -8.84 -1.41
N SER A 48 -18.13 -9.86 -2.18
CA SER A 48 -16.72 -10.19 -2.44
C SER A 48 -16.28 -9.52 -3.75
N LYS A 49 -15.30 -8.61 -3.69
CA LYS A 49 -14.75 -7.91 -4.86
C LYS A 49 -13.23 -7.85 -4.77
N ASN A 50 -12.52 -8.18 -5.84
CA ASN A 50 -11.04 -8.12 -5.89
C ASN A 50 -10.36 -8.87 -4.72
N ASN A 51 -10.87 -10.05 -4.37
CA ASN A 51 -10.44 -10.87 -3.22
C ASN A 51 -10.59 -10.20 -1.84
N GLU A 52 -11.40 -9.15 -1.75
CA GLU A 52 -11.76 -8.45 -0.52
C GLU A 52 -13.25 -8.61 -0.24
N ASP A 53 -13.60 -8.78 1.03
CA ASP A 53 -14.99 -8.90 1.48
C ASP A 53 -15.47 -7.57 2.05
N TYR A 54 -16.60 -7.09 1.57
CA TYR A 54 -17.21 -5.83 1.99
C TYR A 54 -18.59 -6.11 2.57
N GLN A 55 -18.78 -5.77 3.84
CA GLN A 55 -20.12 -5.70 4.40
C GLN A 55 -20.83 -4.48 3.83
N VAL A 56 -22.07 -4.68 3.39
CA VAL A 56 -22.90 -3.67 2.76
C VAL A 56 -24.32 -3.73 3.33
N LEU A 57 -24.97 -2.56 3.38
CA LEU A 57 -26.38 -2.44 3.67
C LEU A 57 -27.19 -2.60 2.38
N LEU A 58 -28.18 -3.48 2.41
CA LEU A 58 -28.97 -3.91 1.26
C LEU A 58 -30.46 -3.64 1.50
N LEU A 59 -31.19 -3.50 0.40
CA LEU A 59 -32.65 -3.39 0.31
C LEU A 59 -33.20 -4.52 -0.58
N SER A 60 -34.39 -5.03 -0.25
CA SER A 60 -35.15 -5.92 -1.15
C SER A 60 -35.64 -5.16 -2.39
N GLU A 61 -35.85 -5.88 -3.51
CA GLU A 61 -36.45 -5.30 -4.72
C GLU A 61 -37.79 -4.61 -4.43
N ASP A 62 -38.61 -5.18 -3.55
CA ASP A 62 -39.90 -4.61 -3.18
C ASP A 62 -39.75 -3.30 -2.38
N SER A 63 -38.77 -3.24 -1.47
CA SER A 63 -38.44 -1.99 -0.76
C SER A 63 -37.96 -0.90 -1.72
N VAL A 64 -37.16 -1.25 -2.74
CA VAL A 64 -36.70 -0.29 -3.76
C VAL A 64 -37.87 0.22 -4.62
N LYS A 65 -38.81 -0.65 -4.99
CA LYS A 65 -40.01 -0.26 -5.74
C LYS A 65 -40.94 0.65 -4.93
N SER A 66 -41.13 0.35 -3.64
CA SER A 66 -41.90 1.21 -2.72
C SER A 66 -41.27 2.59 -2.63
N LEU A 67 -39.96 2.65 -2.36
CA LEU A 67 -39.21 3.91 -2.28
C LEU A 67 -39.28 4.71 -3.58
N HIS A 68 -39.20 4.05 -4.74
CA HIS A 68 -39.32 4.72 -6.03
C HIS A 68 -40.68 5.41 -6.18
N THR A 69 -41.76 4.69 -5.87
CA THR A 69 -43.13 5.23 -5.95
C THR A 69 -43.35 6.39 -4.97
N GLU A 70 -42.89 6.23 -3.72
CA GLU A 70 -42.98 7.27 -2.69
C GLU A 70 -42.19 8.52 -3.07
N LEU A 71 -41.00 8.35 -3.66
CA LEU A 71 -40.16 9.45 -4.10
C LEU A 71 -40.75 10.22 -5.29
N GLU A 72 -41.33 9.53 -6.28
CA GLU A 72 -42.02 10.17 -7.41
C GLU A 72 -43.21 11.01 -6.92
N ASN A 73 -43.99 10.47 -5.98
CA ASN A 73 -45.10 11.19 -5.35
C ASN A 73 -44.60 12.40 -4.54
N PHE A 74 -43.53 12.25 -3.75
CA PHE A 74 -42.97 13.33 -2.94
C PHE A 74 -42.41 14.48 -3.79
N THR A 75 -41.85 14.16 -4.96
CA THR A 75 -41.22 15.12 -5.86
C THR A 75 -42.15 15.62 -6.97
N SER A 76 -43.34 15.05 -7.10
CA SER A 76 -44.26 15.26 -8.23
C SER A 76 -43.56 15.11 -9.59
N SER A 77 -42.59 14.22 -9.68
CA SER A 77 -41.69 14.07 -10.82
C SER A 77 -41.47 12.60 -11.16
N LYS A 78 -41.41 12.28 -12.46
CA LYS A 78 -41.08 10.91 -12.92
C LYS A 78 -39.57 10.69 -12.84
N LEU A 79 -39.15 9.62 -12.17
CA LEU A 79 -37.75 9.30 -11.91
C LEU A 79 -37.38 7.96 -12.55
N SER A 80 -36.13 7.82 -12.99
CA SER A 80 -35.66 6.54 -13.51
C SER A 80 -35.50 5.51 -12.38
N MET A 81 -35.98 4.29 -12.61
CA MET A 81 -35.74 3.17 -11.72
C MET A 81 -34.23 2.83 -11.70
N ILE A 82 -33.71 2.44 -10.55
CA ILE A 82 -32.34 1.96 -10.45
C ILE A 82 -32.16 0.70 -11.33
N PRO A 83 -31.11 0.62 -12.18
CA PRO A 83 -30.88 -0.55 -13.01
C PRO A 83 -30.71 -1.82 -12.16
N LYS A 84 -31.19 -2.96 -12.68
CA LYS A 84 -30.86 -4.26 -12.10
C LYS A 84 -29.37 -4.53 -12.33
N PHE A 85 -28.60 -4.63 -11.25
CA PHE A 85 -27.22 -5.09 -11.34
C PHE A 85 -27.23 -6.61 -11.52
N GLN A 86 -27.15 -7.07 -12.77
CA GLN A 86 -26.99 -8.48 -13.07
C GLN A 86 -25.64 -8.95 -12.48
N ASN A 87 -25.64 -10.11 -11.80
CA ASN A 87 -24.46 -10.86 -11.32
C ASN A 87 -23.81 -10.45 -9.99
N VAL A 88 -24.49 -9.70 -9.11
CA VAL A 88 -23.95 -9.46 -7.74
C VAL A 88 -24.57 -10.46 -6.75
N THR A 89 -23.78 -11.46 -6.34
CA THR A 89 -24.16 -12.41 -5.30
C THR A 89 -23.64 -11.94 -3.94
N TYR A 90 -24.54 -11.77 -2.98
CA TYR A 90 -24.19 -11.42 -1.60
C TYR A 90 -24.11 -12.67 -0.72
N LYS A 91 -23.06 -12.78 0.09
CA LYS A 91 -22.87 -13.86 1.07
C LYS A 91 -23.39 -13.43 2.44
N LYS A 92 -23.69 -14.41 3.30
CA LYS A 92 -24.08 -14.21 4.72
C LYS A 92 -25.16 -13.12 4.91
N VAL A 93 -26.14 -13.09 4.00
CA VAL A 93 -27.23 -12.12 4.05
C VAL A 93 -28.09 -12.37 5.28
N LYS A 94 -28.25 -11.33 6.12
CA LYS A 94 -29.11 -11.36 7.30
C LYS A 94 -30.01 -10.14 7.32
N SER A 95 -31.29 -10.33 7.66
CA SER A 95 -32.20 -9.20 7.88
C SER A 95 -31.69 -8.31 9.03
N THR A 96 -31.91 -7.01 8.91
CA THR A 96 -31.59 -6.02 9.93
C THR A 96 -32.70 -4.99 10.01
N PHE A 97 -32.95 -4.46 11.20
CA PHE A 97 -34.02 -3.49 11.43
C PHE A 97 -33.41 -2.10 11.66
N ILE A 98 -33.98 -1.10 10.97
CA ILE A 98 -33.52 0.30 11.05
C ILE A 98 -34.75 1.21 11.15
N ASP A 99 -35.05 1.67 12.36
CA ASP A 99 -36.19 2.53 12.68
C ASP A 99 -35.83 4.00 12.88
N SER A 100 -34.54 4.32 12.89
CA SER A 100 -34.06 5.60 13.37
C SER A 100 -32.68 5.93 12.81
N SER A 101 -32.35 7.22 12.83
CA SER A 101 -30.99 7.69 12.52
C SER A 101 -29.95 7.07 13.45
N GLN A 102 -30.30 6.85 14.73
CA GLN A 102 -29.45 6.23 15.73
C GLN A 102 -29.16 4.75 15.37
N ALA A 103 -30.18 3.98 15.02
CA ALA A 103 -30.02 2.59 14.57
C ALA A 103 -29.16 2.51 13.30
N PHE A 104 -29.44 3.38 12.32
CA PHE A 104 -28.63 3.47 11.09
C PHE A 104 -27.16 3.78 11.40
N ASN A 105 -26.90 4.78 12.25
CA ASN A 105 -25.54 5.16 12.62
C ASN A 105 -24.79 4.04 13.33
N LYS A 106 -25.47 3.24 14.17
CA LYS A 106 -24.88 2.05 14.80
C LYS A 106 -24.46 1.01 13.76
N ILE A 107 -25.38 0.63 12.86
CA ILE A 107 -25.09 -0.33 11.78
C ILE A 107 -23.97 0.18 10.87
N ASN A 108 -23.98 1.46 10.54
CA ASN A 108 -22.96 2.06 9.67
C ASN A 108 -21.58 2.06 10.32
N LYS A 109 -21.49 2.21 11.67
CA LYS A 109 -20.24 2.01 12.42
C LYS A 109 -19.76 0.55 12.37
N GLU A 110 -20.67 -0.42 12.50
CA GLU A 110 -20.34 -1.85 12.39
C GLU A 110 -19.80 -2.19 11.00
N ILE A 111 -20.48 -1.73 9.94
CA ILE A 111 -20.04 -1.89 8.54
C ILE A 111 -18.63 -1.31 8.36
N LYS A 112 -18.41 -0.06 8.82
CA LYS A 112 -17.09 0.59 8.73
C LYS A 112 -16.00 -0.20 9.44
N LYS A 113 -16.30 -0.74 10.63
CA LYS A 113 -15.35 -1.58 11.39
C LYS A 113 -15.03 -2.86 10.64
N PHE A 114 -16.04 -3.57 10.13
CA PHE A 114 -15.87 -4.79 9.35
C PHE A 114 -15.01 -4.53 8.10
N ASN A 115 -15.36 -3.51 7.31
CA ASN A 115 -14.66 -3.19 6.06
C ASN A 115 -13.22 -2.75 6.30
N LYS A 116 -12.95 -2.02 7.40
CA LYS A 116 -11.59 -1.67 7.81
C LYS A 116 -10.77 -2.92 8.15
N GLN A 117 -11.35 -3.87 8.90
CA GLN A 117 -10.68 -5.13 9.24
C GLN A 117 -10.41 -5.98 8.01
N SER A 118 -11.43 -6.21 7.17
CA SER A 118 -11.30 -7.00 5.94
C SER A 118 -10.23 -6.45 5.01
N LYS A 119 -10.15 -5.12 4.87
CA LYS A 119 -9.09 -4.47 4.10
C LYS A 119 -7.70 -4.72 4.70
N ALA A 120 -7.57 -4.66 6.03
CA ALA A 120 -6.32 -4.96 6.71
C ALA A 120 -5.92 -6.43 6.52
N ASP A 121 -6.86 -7.37 6.65
CA ASP A 121 -6.62 -8.80 6.48
C ASP A 121 -6.19 -9.15 5.05
N SER A 122 -6.87 -8.58 4.04
CA SER A 122 -6.50 -8.73 2.63
C SER A 122 -5.11 -8.17 2.35
N LYS A 123 -4.80 -6.98 2.89
CA LYS A 123 -3.46 -6.38 2.78
C LYS A 123 -2.41 -7.29 3.41
N LEU A 124 -2.65 -7.78 4.63
CA LEU A 124 -1.73 -8.67 5.33
C LEU A 124 -1.47 -9.96 4.55
N ARG A 125 -2.52 -10.58 3.98
CA ARG A 125 -2.36 -11.76 3.14
C ARG A 125 -1.45 -11.50 1.95
N LYS A 126 -1.67 -10.41 1.21
CA LYS A 126 -0.81 -10.02 0.07
C LYS A 126 0.64 -9.79 0.51
N MET A 127 0.86 -9.15 1.66
CA MET A 127 2.19 -8.91 2.20
C MET A 127 2.89 -10.23 2.59
N LYS A 128 2.14 -11.20 3.15
CA LYS A 128 2.66 -12.55 3.44
C LYS A 128 3.01 -13.32 2.16
N GLU A 129 2.20 -13.24 1.11
CA GLU A 129 2.51 -13.82 -0.20
C GLU A 129 3.80 -13.22 -0.80
N GLN A 130 3.99 -11.90 -0.69
CA GLN A 130 5.25 -11.25 -1.12
C GLN A 130 6.45 -11.67 -0.27
N TRP A 131 6.27 -11.79 1.05
CA TRP A 131 7.31 -12.31 1.94
C TRP A 131 7.76 -13.70 1.53
N GLU A 132 6.82 -14.64 1.31
CA GLU A 132 7.13 -15.99 0.87
C GLU A 132 7.84 -16.00 -0.50
N LYS A 133 7.40 -15.14 -1.42
CA LYS A 133 8.07 -14.93 -2.72
C LYS A 133 9.53 -14.47 -2.51
N ALA A 134 9.77 -13.50 -1.64
CA ALA A 134 11.12 -13.02 -1.33
C ALA A 134 12.02 -14.13 -0.80
N GLN A 135 11.55 -14.89 0.19
CA GLN A 135 12.28 -16.04 0.75
C GLN A 135 12.63 -17.08 -0.32
N ASN A 136 11.68 -17.39 -1.20
CA ASN A 136 11.91 -18.34 -2.29
C ASN A 136 12.96 -17.82 -3.28
N MET A 137 12.91 -16.54 -3.65
CA MET A 137 13.89 -15.92 -4.56
C MET A 137 15.29 -15.91 -3.96
N VAL A 138 15.46 -15.64 -2.66
CA VAL A 138 16.78 -15.73 -2.00
C VAL A 138 17.31 -17.17 -2.02
N LYS A 139 16.43 -18.16 -1.79
CA LYS A 139 16.79 -19.59 -1.78
C LYS A 139 17.19 -20.15 -3.14
N THR A 140 16.71 -19.59 -4.25
CA THR A 140 17.05 -20.13 -5.58
C THR A 140 18.49 -19.84 -6.01
N LYS A 141 19.20 -18.93 -5.31
CA LYS A 141 20.61 -18.60 -5.60
C LYS A 141 20.84 -18.18 -7.07
N LYS A 142 19.85 -17.50 -7.65
CA LYS A 142 19.82 -17.06 -9.05
C LYS A 142 19.77 -15.53 -9.22
N TYR A 143 19.30 -14.81 -8.21
CA TYR A 143 18.96 -13.40 -8.33
C TYR A 143 20.05 -12.48 -7.77
N PHE A 144 20.09 -11.27 -8.30
CA PHE A 144 20.84 -10.15 -7.77
C PHE A 144 19.86 -9.23 -7.06
N PHE A 145 20.06 -9.02 -5.75
CA PHE A 145 19.22 -8.14 -4.96
C PHE A 145 19.89 -6.78 -4.90
N VAL A 146 19.16 -5.73 -5.22
CA VAL A 146 19.69 -4.37 -5.27
C VAL A 146 18.86 -3.48 -4.37
N ALA A 147 19.51 -2.79 -3.45
CA ALA A 147 18.94 -1.63 -2.79
C ALA A 147 19.60 -0.36 -3.30
N VAL A 148 18.79 0.68 -3.46
CA VAL A 148 19.24 2.01 -3.83
C VAL A 148 18.66 2.97 -2.81
N ASP A 149 19.46 3.91 -2.35
CA ASP A 149 19.04 5.00 -1.50
C ASP A 149 19.57 6.32 -2.08
N VAL A 150 18.81 7.40 -1.91
CA VAL A 150 19.13 8.72 -2.43
C VAL A 150 18.89 9.77 -1.35
N GLU A 151 19.95 10.50 -1.00
CA GLU A 151 19.85 11.67 -0.13
C GLU A 151 19.68 12.93 -1.00
N SER A 152 18.64 13.71 -0.72
CA SER A 152 18.38 14.99 -1.36
C SER A 152 18.52 16.14 -0.37
N TYR A 153 18.66 17.37 -0.88
CA TYR A 153 18.79 18.54 -0.03
C TYR A 153 17.49 18.79 0.73
N GLU A 154 17.59 18.93 2.05
CA GLU A 154 16.44 19.03 2.97
C GLU A 154 15.56 20.26 2.77
N ARG A 155 15.99 21.24 1.96
CA ARG A 155 15.20 22.44 1.59
C ARG A 155 14.72 22.45 0.15
N ASP A 156 15.24 21.56 -0.69
CA ASP A 156 14.83 21.40 -2.09
C ASP A 156 15.14 19.97 -2.54
N HIS A 157 14.13 19.10 -2.47
CA HIS A 157 14.26 17.68 -2.81
C HIS A 157 14.56 17.42 -4.29
N SER A 158 14.53 18.43 -5.16
CA SER A 158 15.02 18.29 -6.55
C SER A 158 16.55 18.25 -6.65
N CYS A 159 17.25 18.70 -5.60
CA CYS A 159 18.71 18.69 -5.53
C CYS A 159 19.21 17.37 -4.91
N ILE A 160 19.58 16.42 -5.77
CA ILE A 160 20.14 15.13 -5.34
C ILE A 160 21.59 15.33 -4.88
N LEU A 161 21.88 14.96 -3.63
CA LEU A 161 23.21 15.14 -3.02
C LEU A 161 24.04 13.86 -3.07
N GLU A 162 23.44 12.73 -2.73
CA GLU A 162 24.10 11.42 -2.67
C GLU A 162 23.25 10.36 -3.36
N VAL A 163 23.92 9.39 -3.96
CA VAL A 163 23.28 8.19 -4.52
C VAL A 163 24.10 7.00 -4.07
N GLY A 164 23.47 6.10 -3.34
CA GLY A 164 24.08 4.86 -2.88
C GLY A 164 23.33 3.67 -3.43
N TRP A 165 24.06 2.62 -3.79
CA TRP A 165 23.43 1.34 -4.05
C TRP A 165 24.30 0.20 -3.55
N SER A 166 23.62 -0.85 -3.11
CA SER A 166 24.22 -2.10 -2.69
C SER A 166 23.63 -3.21 -3.54
N MET A 167 24.47 -4.12 -4.02
CA MET A 167 24.07 -5.28 -4.80
C MET A 167 24.55 -6.54 -4.11
N PHE A 168 23.65 -7.50 -3.91
CA PHE A 168 23.94 -8.81 -3.36
C PHE A 168 23.69 -9.90 -4.40
N ASP A 169 24.75 -10.58 -4.82
CA ASP A 169 24.64 -11.79 -5.65
C ASP A 169 24.29 -12.98 -4.76
N SER A 170 23.06 -13.48 -4.88
CA SER A 170 22.65 -14.63 -4.08
C SER A 170 23.45 -15.90 -4.34
N LYS A 171 24.05 -16.06 -5.52
CA LYS A 171 24.84 -17.24 -5.89
C LYS A 171 26.21 -17.25 -5.21
N SER A 172 26.94 -16.14 -5.29
CA SER A 172 28.27 -16.02 -4.67
C SER A 172 28.24 -15.53 -3.23
N GLU A 173 27.08 -15.06 -2.76
CA GLU A 173 26.86 -14.46 -1.44
C GLU A 173 27.75 -13.25 -1.17
N LYS A 174 28.04 -12.48 -2.21
CA LYS A 174 28.90 -11.28 -2.13
C LYS A 174 28.11 -10.01 -2.33
N PHE A 175 28.52 -9.00 -1.56
CA PHE A 175 28.08 -7.62 -1.73
C PHE A 175 29.01 -6.87 -2.68
N MET A 176 28.41 -5.92 -3.40
CA MET A 176 29.09 -4.83 -4.07
C MET A 176 28.37 -3.54 -3.67
N ASP A 177 29.10 -2.67 -2.98
CA ASP A 177 28.57 -1.42 -2.44
C ASP A 177 29.17 -0.22 -3.16
N ARG A 178 28.33 0.77 -3.45
CA ARG A 178 28.69 1.99 -4.14
C ARG A 178 28.10 3.19 -3.42
N HIS A 179 28.88 4.25 -3.36
CA HIS A 179 28.43 5.52 -2.81
C HIS A 179 28.99 6.68 -3.62
N PHE A 180 28.09 7.50 -4.17
CA PHE A 180 28.45 8.66 -4.97
C PHE A 180 27.86 9.94 -4.38
N CYS A 181 28.64 11.03 -4.44
CA CYS A 181 28.17 12.38 -4.15
C CYS A 181 28.11 13.20 -5.44
N ALA A 182 27.01 13.92 -5.64
CA ALA A 182 26.77 14.75 -6.82
C ALA A 182 27.59 16.04 -6.77
N THR A 183 28.36 16.30 -7.82
CA THR A 183 29.20 17.51 -7.93
C THR A 183 28.40 18.78 -8.22
N GLU A 184 27.22 18.66 -8.84
CA GLU A 184 26.30 19.75 -9.16
C GLU A 184 25.90 20.56 -7.92
N TYR A 185 25.74 19.87 -6.80
CA TYR A 185 25.23 20.43 -5.55
C TYR A 185 26.25 20.35 -4.41
N LYS A 186 27.54 20.25 -4.72
CA LYS A 186 28.64 20.13 -3.74
C LYS A 186 28.66 21.22 -2.66
N HIS A 187 28.08 22.39 -2.95
CA HIS A 187 27.98 23.52 -2.03
C HIS A 187 26.81 23.40 -1.02
N LEU A 188 25.90 22.45 -1.23
CA LEU A 188 24.75 22.17 -0.36
C LEU A 188 25.12 21.10 0.67
N LYS A 189 24.53 21.21 1.86
CA LYS A 189 24.69 20.25 2.96
C LYS A 189 23.40 20.18 3.76
N ASN A 190 23.01 18.98 4.14
CA ASN A 190 21.98 18.76 5.15
C ASN A 190 22.54 19.07 6.56
N GLY A 191 21.68 19.09 7.56
CA GLY A 191 22.10 19.20 8.95
C GLY A 191 21.08 19.83 9.88
N GLN A 192 20.00 20.42 9.34
CA GLN A 192 18.91 20.96 10.15
C GLN A 192 17.92 19.86 10.55
N PHE A 193 17.58 18.97 9.63
CA PHE A 193 16.59 17.91 9.83
C PHE A 193 17.19 16.52 9.65
N VAL A 194 18.10 16.37 8.68
CA VAL A 194 18.80 15.12 8.38
C VAL A 194 20.30 15.32 8.64
N PRO A 195 20.98 14.43 9.38
CA PRO A 195 22.44 14.52 9.57
C PRO A 195 23.19 14.45 8.24
N ASP A 196 24.22 15.29 8.06
CA ASP A 196 25.14 15.19 6.92
C ASP A 196 26.22 14.15 7.21
N ARG A 197 26.11 12.96 6.61
CA ARG A 197 27.03 11.83 6.79
C ARG A 197 27.68 11.33 5.49
N LYS A 198 27.64 12.11 4.41
CA LYS A 198 28.21 11.75 3.10
C LYS A 198 29.67 11.28 3.08
N ASP A 199 30.47 11.76 4.04
CA ASP A 199 31.89 11.42 4.17
C ASP A 199 32.12 10.19 5.08
N ARG A 200 31.06 9.44 5.42
CA ARG A 200 31.06 8.32 6.38
C ARG A 200 30.56 7.01 5.76
N PHE A 201 30.90 6.77 4.49
CA PHE A 201 30.61 5.49 3.84
C PHE A 201 31.49 4.38 4.43
N ASN A 202 30.87 3.31 4.92
CA ASN A 202 31.57 2.24 5.66
C ASN A 202 32.07 1.11 4.76
N PHE A 203 31.53 0.98 3.55
CA PHE A 203 31.71 -0.20 2.68
C PHE A 203 32.62 0.06 1.46
N GLY A 204 33.36 1.17 1.48
CA GLY A 204 34.28 1.53 0.41
C GLY A 204 34.62 3.01 0.44
N GLU A 205 34.77 3.61 -0.74
CA GLU A 205 35.10 5.02 -0.91
C GLU A 205 33.91 5.80 -1.46
N THR A 206 33.68 6.99 -0.91
CA THR A 206 32.76 7.98 -1.49
C THR A 206 33.38 8.57 -2.74
N VAL A 207 32.70 8.45 -3.89
CA VAL A 207 33.16 8.99 -5.17
C VAL A 207 32.39 10.26 -5.53
N TRP A 208 33.09 11.32 -5.89
CA TRP A 208 32.47 12.58 -6.33
C TRP A 208 32.38 12.64 -7.84
N GLU A 209 31.17 12.68 -8.39
CA GLU A 209 30.94 12.68 -9.84
C GLU A 209 29.75 13.55 -10.24
N SER A 210 29.59 13.80 -11.55
CA SER A 210 28.36 14.42 -12.07
C SER A 210 27.19 13.43 -12.01
N LEU A 211 25.97 13.89 -11.81
CA LEU A 211 24.75 13.06 -11.86
C LEU A 211 24.63 12.28 -13.17
N THR A 212 25.17 12.83 -14.27
CA THR A 212 25.22 12.13 -15.57
C THR A 212 26.15 10.91 -15.53
N ASN A 213 27.31 11.01 -14.87
CA ASN A 213 28.24 9.89 -14.71
C ASN A 213 27.71 8.88 -13.68
N ILE A 214 27.13 9.35 -12.58
CA ILE A 214 26.49 8.48 -11.56
C ILE A 214 25.39 7.65 -12.22
N ARG A 215 24.54 8.27 -13.05
CA ARG A 215 23.55 7.58 -13.89
C ARG A 215 24.19 6.50 -14.76
N GLY A 216 25.33 6.79 -15.40
CA GLY A 216 26.04 5.82 -16.23
C GLY A 216 26.52 4.60 -15.44
N GLU A 217 27.10 4.83 -14.26
CA GLU A 217 27.63 3.75 -13.40
C GLU A 217 26.51 2.87 -12.83
N ILE A 218 25.42 3.45 -12.33
CA ILE A 218 24.32 2.61 -11.82
C ILE A 218 23.67 1.78 -12.95
N ILE A 219 23.47 2.35 -14.15
CA ILE A 219 22.93 1.59 -15.29
C ILE A 219 23.88 0.44 -15.65
N LYS A 220 25.19 0.70 -15.68
CA LYS A 220 26.21 -0.31 -15.99
C LYS A 220 26.20 -1.45 -14.96
N ASP A 221 26.15 -1.14 -13.67
CA ASP A 221 26.11 -2.14 -12.61
C ASP A 221 24.79 -2.94 -12.65
N LEU A 222 23.65 -2.30 -12.93
CA LEU A 222 22.34 -2.97 -13.04
C LEU A 222 22.18 -3.82 -14.31
N THR A 223 22.89 -3.52 -15.39
CA THR A 223 22.73 -4.15 -16.71
C THR A 223 23.87 -5.09 -17.10
N GLY A 224 24.71 -5.47 -16.13
CA GLY A 224 25.76 -6.46 -16.33
C GLY A 224 25.22 -7.79 -16.91
N GLU A 225 26.11 -8.54 -17.58
CA GLU A 225 25.71 -9.74 -18.32
C GLU A 225 25.06 -10.82 -17.43
N ASN A 226 25.45 -10.92 -16.16
CA ASN A 226 24.89 -11.90 -15.22
C ASN A 226 23.57 -11.41 -14.60
N GLU A 227 23.42 -10.09 -14.50
CA GLU A 227 22.35 -9.39 -13.82
C GLU A 227 21.09 -9.30 -14.71
N LYS A 228 21.26 -9.25 -16.03
CA LYS A 228 20.17 -9.07 -17.00
C LYS A 228 19.03 -10.07 -16.81
N GLY A 229 17.84 -9.55 -16.46
CA GLY A 229 16.62 -10.33 -16.23
C GLY A 229 16.56 -11.08 -14.89
N ASN A 230 17.54 -10.88 -14.01
CA ASN A 230 17.63 -11.53 -12.69
C ASN A 230 17.77 -10.53 -11.53
N VAL A 231 17.57 -9.23 -11.78
CA VAL A 231 17.61 -8.19 -10.75
C VAL A 231 16.29 -8.13 -9.98
N VAL A 232 16.40 -8.03 -8.65
CA VAL A 232 15.30 -7.80 -7.71
C VAL A 232 15.58 -6.50 -6.97
N PHE A 233 14.64 -5.57 -7.00
CA PHE A 233 14.76 -4.32 -6.25
C PHE A 233 14.26 -4.51 -4.82
N VAL A 234 15.01 -3.99 -3.87
CA VAL A 234 14.74 -4.04 -2.44
C VAL A 234 14.84 -2.63 -1.89
N GLY A 235 13.85 -2.19 -1.12
CA GLY A 235 13.89 -0.86 -0.51
C GLY A 235 13.35 -0.84 0.91
N HIS A 236 13.44 0.33 1.52
CA HIS A 236 12.75 0.67 2.76
C HIS A 236 11.85 1.89 2.49
N ASP A 237 10.79 1.66 1.71
CA ASP A 237 10.07 2.60 0.85
C ASP A 237 10.55 2.70 -0.60
N VAL A 238 10.64 1.54 -1.26
CA VAL A 238 11.22 1.37 -2.62
C VAL A 238 10.66 2.32 -3.68
N GLN A 239 9.41 2.77 -3.53
CA GLN A 239 8.78 3.68 -4.49
C GLN A 239 9.40 5.07 -4.50
N MET A 240 9.97 5.53 -3.39
CA MET A 240 10.61 6.84 -3.33
C MET A 240 11.95 6.79 -4.09
N ASP A 241 12.75 5.76 -3.84
CA ASP A 241 14.06 5.58 -4.50
C ASP A 241 13.91 5.42 -6.01
N VAL A 242 12.90 4.66 -6.46
CA VAL A 242 12.57 4.54 -7.89
C VAL A 242 12.23 5.90 -8.51
N LYS A 243 11.48 6.76 -7.81
CA LYS A 243 11.19 8.13 -8.31
C LYS A 243 12.44 8.99 -8.40
N TYR A 244 13.37 8.88 -7.45
CA TYR A 244 14.64 9.59 -7.55
C TYR A 244 15.46 9.10 -8.74
N LEU A 245 15.55 7.79 -8.96
CA LEU A 245 16.17 7.21 -10.15
C LEU A 245 15.53 7.73 -11.44
N GLU A 246 14.20 7.77 -11.52
CA GLU A 246 13.49 8.33 -12.67
C GLU A 246 13.83 9.82 -12.89
N SER A 247 13.97 10.61 -11.82
CA SER A 247 14.38 12.02 -11.92
C SER A 247 15.81 12.18 -12.44
N MET A 248 16.67 11.19 -12.17
CA MET A 248 17.99 11.04 -12.78
C MET A 248 17.96 10.42 -14.19
N LYS A 249 16.76 10.22 -14.76
CA LYS A 249 16.51 9.58 -16.07
C LYS A 249 16.94 8.11 -16.11
N VAL A 250 16.92 7.42 -14.98
CA VAL A 250 17.05 5.96 -14.87
C VAL A 250 15.64 5.39 -14.74
N ASN A 251 15.03 5.01 -15.86
CA ASN A 251 13.76 4.29 -15.83
C ASN A 251 14.05 2.81 -15.51
N VAL A 252 13.83 2.40 -14.27
CA VAL A 252 14.17 1.06 -13.79
C VAL A 252 13.46 -0.04 -14.61
N GLU A 253 12.20 0.16 -14.97
CA GLU A 253 11.42 -0.79 -15.76
C GLU A 253 11.98 -0.95 -17.18
N GLU A 254 12.36 0.15 -17.83
CA GLU A 254 12.94 0.12 -19.18
C GLU A 254 14.37 -0.42 -19.20
N VAL A 255 15.16 -0.11 -18.17
CA VAL A 255 16.59 -0.44 -18.12
C VAL A 255 16.81 -1.92 -17.78
N ILE A 256 16.08 -2.46 -16.80
CA ILE A 256 16.29 -3.83 -16.33
C ILE A 256 15.04 -4.70 -16.26
N ASN A 257 13.82 -4.12 -16.24
CA ASN A 257 12.55 -4.84 -16.04
C ASN A 257 12.65 -5.85 -14.86
N PRO A 258 12.67 -5.37 -13.60
CA PRO A 258 13.01 -6.19 -12.44
C PRO A 258 12.11 -7.42 -12.29
N ALA A 259 12.68 -8.51 -11.79
CA ALA A 259 11.94 -9.75 -11.52
C ALA A 259 10.92 -9.58 -10.36
N ALA A 260 11.23 -8.68 -9.42
CA ALA A 260 10.37 -8.33 -8.30
C ALA A 260 10.82 -7.03 -7.62
N TYR A 261 9.91 -6.46 -6.83
CA TYR A 261 10.19 -5.42 -5.84
C TYR A 261 9.81 -5.95 -4.45
N PHE A 262 10.66 -5.69 -3.46
CA PHE A 262 10.37 -5.97 -2.06
C PHE A 262 10.63 -4.75 -1.19
N ASP A 263 9.74 -4.52 -0.23
CA ASP A 263 9.83 -3.42 0.73
C ASP A 263 10.03 -3.99 2.13
N THR A 264 11.16 -3.70 2.76
CA THR A 264 11.53 -4.27 4.06
C THR A 264 10.61 -3.83 5.19
N ALA A 265 10.01 -2.63 5.12
CA ALA A 265 9.02 -2.20 6.09
C ALA A 265 7.70 -2.97 5.92
N GLU A 266 7.27 -3.22 4.68
CA GLU A 266 6.11 -4.08 4.41
C GLU A 266 6.37 -5.53 4.79
N MET A 267 7.56 -6.05 4.51
CA MET A 267 7.95 -7.38 4.96
C MET A 267 7.83 -7.48 6.48
N ASN A 268 8.43 -6.56 7.25
CA ASN A 268 8.31 -6.60 8.70
C ASN A 268 6.85 -6.48 9.18
N ALA A 269 6.03 -5.65 8.54
CA ALA A 269 4.60 -5.58 8.83
C ALA A 269 3.87 -6.90 8.59
N ALA A 270 4.28 -7.68 7.57
CA ALA A 270 3.80 -9.04 7.35
C ALA A 270 4.23 -10.00 8.47
N ARG A 271 5.51 -9.92 8.86
CA ARG A 271 6.14 -10.71 9.92
C ARG A 271 5.37 -10.60 11.23
N VAL A 272 5.09 -9.38 11.66
CA VAL A 272 4.45 -9.10 12.96
C VAL A 272 2.92 -9.07 12.90
N GLY A 273 2.32 -9.29 11.72
CA GLY A 273 0.86 -9.29 11.55
C GLY A 273 0.20 -7.91 11.62
N LYS A 274 0.96 -6.82 11.48
CA LYS A 274 0.47 -5.43 11.60
C LYS A 274 0.58 -4.69 10.27
N PRO A 275 -0.31 -4.94 9.27
CA PRO A 275 -0.19 -4.45 7.88
C PRO A 275 -0.29 -2.92 7.72
N ASN A 276 -0.65 -2.20 8.78
CA ASN A 276 -0.75 -0.74 8.80
C ASN A 276 0.37 -0.06 9.61
N GLN A 277 1.31 -0.83 10.17
CA GLN A 277 2.45 -0.31 10.91
C GLN A 277 3.69 -0.41 10.02
N ARG A 278 4.35 0.72 9.78
CA ARG A 278 5.70 0.76 9.20
C ARG A 278 6.65 1.28 10.27
N ILE A 279 7.86 0.71 10.31
CA ILE A 279 8.94 1.06 11.23
C ILE A 279 10.08 1.55 10.35
N GLY A 280 10.74 2.65 10.72
CA GLY A 280 11.87 3.18 9.96
C GLY A 280 13.11 2.29 10.03
N LEU A 281 14.01 2.41 9.04
CA LEU A 281 15.14 1.52 8.81
C LEU A 281 15.99 1.32 10.08
N GLY A 282 16.52 2.40 10.64
CA GLY A 282 17.38 2.33 11.83
C GLY A 282 16.70 1.66 13.02
N LYS A 283 15.45 2.00 13.31
CA LYS A 283 14.70 1.38 14.40
C LYS A 283 14.51 -0.12 14.18
N LEU A 284 14.26 -0.55 12.94
CA LEU A 284 14.06 -1.98 12.64
C LEU A 284 15.38 -2.77 12.62
N LEU A 285 16.49 -2.14 12.20
CA LEU A 285 17.82 -2.71 12.35
C LEU A 285 18.13 -2.96 13.83
N ASP A 286 17.87 -1.96 14.69
CA ASP A 286 18.06 -2.08 16.14
C ASP A 286 17.14 -3.15 16.76
N GLU A 287 15.86 -3.22 16.36
CA GLU A 287 14.91 -4.24 16.85
C GLU A 287 15.32 -5.68 16.48
N LEU A 288 16.11 -5.87 15.43
CA LEU A 288 16.60 -7.18 14.98
C LEU A 288 18.07 -7.42 15.33
N ASP A 289 18.65 -6.59 16.20
CA ASP A 289 20.06 -6.65 16.61
C ASP A 289 21.05 -6.66 15.42
N ILE A 290 20.71 -5.94 14.34
CA ILE A 290 21.59 -5.76 13.17
C ILE A 290 22.46 -4.53 13.42
N GLU A 291 23.74 -4.78 13.69
CA GLU A 291 24.72 -3.74 13.93
C GLU A 291 24.82 -2.79 12.72
N ASN A 292 24.56 -1.51 12.97
CA ASN A 292 24.53 -0.47 11.95
C ASN A 292 25.26 0.79 12.40
N TYR A 293 25.90 1.47 11.46
CA TYR A 293 26.67 2.68 11.72
C TYR A 293 26.44 3.70 10.61
N CYS A 294 26.39 4.98 10.99
CA CYS A 294 26.37 6.08 10.02
C CYS A 294 25.21 6.03 8.99
N LEU A 295 23.99 5.63 9.40
CA LEU A 295 22.75 5.86 8.63
C LEU A 295 22.60 7.34 8.26
N HIS A 296 21.85 7.68 7.20
CA HIS A 296 21.87 8.98 6.50
C HIS A 296 23.13 9.20 5.65
N ASN A 297 23.67 8.10 5.17
CA ASN A 297 24.65 8.05 4.09
C ASN A 297 24.09 7.05 3.10
N ALA A 298 23.78 7.50 1.89
CA ALA A 298 23.00 6.71 0.96
C ALA A 298 23.61 5.32 0.67
N GLY A 299 24.94 5.21 0.64
CA GLY A 299 25.63 3.93 0.46
C GLY A 299 25.43 2.97 1.63
N ASN A 300 25.54 3.49 2.86
CA ASN A 300 25.28 2.71 4.07
C ASN A 300 23.81 2.29 4.17
N ASP A 301 22.88 3.21 3.90
CA ASP A 301 21.44 2.94 4.00
C ASP A 301 20.99 1.88 2.99
N ALA A 302 21.54 1.91 1.77
CA ALA A 302 21.35 0.84 0.79
C ALA A 302 21.91 -0.51 1.28
N HIS A 303 23.13 -0.54 1.82
CA HIS A 303 23.73 -1.77 2.34
C HIS A 303 22.90 -2.37 3.48
N TYR A 304 22.58 -1.56 4.49
CA TYR A 304 21.82 -2.02 5.64
C TYR A 304 20.38 -2.40 5.28
N THR A 305 19.79 -1.79 4.25
CA THR A 305 18.50 -2.23 3.70
C THR A 305 18.59 -3.66 3.13
N LEU A 306 19.67 -4.01 2.43
CA LEU A 306 19.88 -5.39 1.97
C LEU A 306 20.18 -6.36 3.12
N CYS A 307 20.99 -5.96 4.11
CA CYS A 307 21.22 -6.78 5.31
C CYS A 307 19.89 -7.09 6.01
N LEU A 308 19.06 -6.07 6.22
CA LEU A 308 17.73 -6.20 6.80
C LEU A 308 16.84 -7.13 5.97
N PHE A 309 16.81 -6.96 4.65
CA PHE A 309 16.04 -7.82 3.76
C PHE A 309 16.44 -9.30 3.88
N LEU A 310 17.75 -9.58 3.85
CA LEU A 310 18.28 -10.93 3.97
C LEU A 310 17.98 -11.52 5.35
N GLU A 311 18.02 -10.72 6.41
CA GLU A 311 17.68 -11.16 7.76
C GLU A 311 16.19 -11.48 7.88
N LEU A 312 15.31 -10.58 7.40
CA LEU A 312 13.87 -10.84 7.31
C LEU A 312 13.59 -12.12 6.53
N CYS A 313 14.31 -12.40 5.44
CA CYS A 313 14.13 -13.64 4.68
C CYS A 313 14.49 -14.92 5.46
N LYS A 314 15.29 -14.85 6.54
CA LYS A 314 15.60 -16.00 7.40
C LYS A 314 14.54 -16.22 8.48
N LEU A 315 13.82 -15.17 8.87
CA LEU A 315 12.87 -15.23 9.97
C LEU A 315 11.55 -15.92 9.56
N PRO A 316 10.89 -16.63 10.47
CA PRO A 316 9.51 -17.06 10.28
C PRO A 316 8.54 -15.88 10.44
N LEU A 317 7.32 -16.03 9.91
CA LEU A 317 6.21 -15.15 10.31
C LEU A 317 5.93 -15.38 11.81
N GLN A 318 5.74 -14.31 12.58
CA GLN A 318 5.38 -14.44 13.99
C GLN A 318 3.98 -15.04 14.13
N SER A 319 3.81 -15.84 15.18
CA SER A 319 2.50 -16.33 15.55
C SER A 319 1.63 -15.15 16.06
N PRO A 320 0.29 -15.20 15.91
CA PRO A 320 -0.58 -14.11 16.35
C PRO A 320 -0.43 -13.75 17.84
N GLU A 321 0.01 -14.68 18.68
CA GLU A 321 0.08 -14.55 20.14
C GLU A 321 1.26 -13.67 20.61
N GLU A 322 2.38 -13.66 19.87
CA GLU A 322 3.58 -12.86 20.18
C GLU A 322 3.42 -11.37 19.84
N SER A 323 2.41 -11.00 19.04
CA SER A 323 2.21 -9.62 18.56
C SER A 323 1.53 -8.68 19.57
N SER A 324 1.13 -9.21 20.73
CA SER A 324 0.28 -8.55 21.74
C SER A 324 1.03 -8.06 23.01
N SER A 325 2.32 -8.37 23.13
CA SER A 325 3.18 -7.79 24.16
C SER A 325 3.94 -6.63 23.57
N ASP A 326 3.35 -5.44 23.60
CA ASP A 326 4.01 -4.12 23.74
C ASP A 326 2.99 -2.99 23.86
#